data_AF-A0A1C3RH84-F1
#
_entry.id   AF-A0A1C3RH84-F1
#
_cell.length_a   1.000
_cell.length_b   1.000
_cell.length_c   1.000
_cell.angle_alpha   90.00
_cell.angle_beta   90.00
_cell.angle_gamma   90.00
#
_symmetry.space_group_name_H-M   'P 1'
#
loop_
_entity.id
_entity.type
_entity.pdbx_description
1 polymer ?
#
loop_
_entity_poly.entity_id
_entity_poly.type
_entity_poly.pdbx_seq_one_letter_code
_entity_poly.pdbx_strand_id
1 'polypeptide(L)' 'MGSGSTRPNTADDKMIAAIERGDQGGFKDSKPPKIKDNTLIKSKEAQKKKTQDKTKALRVLRQAAEKERENK' A
#
# COMPACT_ATOMS: atom_id res chain seq x y z
N MET A 1 -31.62 2.40 -36.11
CA MET A 1 -30.42 2.73 -35.32
C MET A 1 -30.29 1.67 -34.24
N GLY A 2 -29.66 0.54 -34.59
CA GLY A 2 -29.55 -0.64 -33.72
C GLY A 2 -28.21 -0.64 -33.01
N SER A 3 -28.26 -0.38 -31.70
CA SER A 3 -27.40 -0.82 -30.60
C SER A 3 -25.89 -0.95 -30.87
N GLY A 4 -25.14 -0.11 -30.16
CA GLY A 4 -23.69 0.08 -30.29
C GLY A 4 -22.84 -1.15 -30.07
N SER A 5 -21.65 -1.05 -30.67
CA SER A 5 -20.48 -1.90 -30.51
C SER A 5 -20.20 -2.27 -29.03
N THR A 6 -20.79 -3.36 -28.55
CA THR A 6 -20.41 -4.00 -27.27
C THR A 6 -19.21 -4.94 -27.41
N ARG A 7 -18.59 -4.97 -28.60
CA ARG A 7 -17.39 -5.77 -28.87
C ARG A 7 -16.17 -4.84 -28.89
N PRO A 8 -15.18 -5.05 -28.02
CA PRO A 8 -13.98 -4.22 -27.98
C PRO A 8 -13.24 -4.32 -29.32
N ASN A 9 -13.06 -3.20 -30.01
CA ASN A 9 -12.54 -3.17 -31.39
C ASN A 9 -11.03 -2.85 -31.45
N THR A 10 -10.51 -2.07 -30.49
CA THR A 10 -9.08 -1.74 -30.39
C THR A 10 -8.35 -2.66 -29.41
N ALA A 11 -7.01 -2.65 -29.44
CA ALA A 11 -6.19 -3.41 -28.49
C ALA A 11 -6.42 -2.94 -27.04
N ASP A 12 -6.56 -1.63 -26.84
CA ASP A 12 -6.79 -1.03 -25.53
C ASP A 12 -8.18 -1.40 -24.99
N ASP A 13 -9.23 -1.37 -25.84
CA ASP A 13 -10.58 -1.79 -25.43
C ASP A 13 -10.63 -3.28 -25.03
N LYS A 14 -9.85 -4.12 -25.73
CA LYS A 14 -9.77 -5.55 -25.42
C LYS A 14 -9.05 -5.78 -24.10
N MET A 15 -8.02 -4.99 -23.80
CA MET A 15 -7.31 -5.03 -22.52
C MET A 15 -8.23 -4.62 -21.38
N ILE A 16 -8.95 -3.50 -21.51
CA ILE A 16 -9.91 -3.01 -20.50
C ILE A 16 -11.01 -4.05 -20.28
N ALA A 17 -11.60 -4.58 -21.34
CA ALA A 17 -12.63 -5.62 -21.24
C ALA A 17 -12.12 -6.93 -20.61
N ALA A 18 -10.85 -7.30 -20.82
CA ALA A 18 -10.24 -8.47 -20.17
C ALA A 18 -10.00 -8.25 -18.67
N ILE A 19 -9.60 -7.04 -18.28
CA ILE A 19 -9.47 -6.62 -16.88
C ILE A 19 -10.85 -6.64 -16.19
N GLU A 20 -11.86 -6.05 -16.81
CA GLU A 20 -13.24 -6.02 -16.28
C GLU A 20 -13.88 -7.40 -16.18
N ARG A 21 -13.57 -8.32 -17.10
CA ARG A 21 -14.07 -9.71 -17.10
C ARG A 21 -13.36 -10.59 -16.05
N GLY A 22 -12.34 -10.08 -15.37
CA GLY A 22 -11.62 -10.83 -14.33
C GLY A 22 -10.79 -11.99 -14.87
N ASP A 23 -10.45 -11.99 -16.16
CA ASP A 23 -9.59 -13.01 -16.79
C ASP A 23 -8.12 -12.74 -16.45
N GLN A 24 -7.82 -12.80 -15.15
CA GLN A 24 -6.48 -12.66 -14.57
C GLN A 24 -5.74 -14.01 -14.58
N GLY A 25 -6.11 -14.94 -15.46
CA GLY A 25 -5.49 -16.27 -15.53
C GLY A 25 -4.04 -16.24 -16.01
N GLY A 26 -3.70 -15.32 -16.93
CA GLY A 26 -2.37 -15.21 -17.53
C GLY A 26 -1.46 -14.14 -16.93
N PHE A 27 -1.99 -13.16 -16.19
CA PHE A 27 -1.21 -12.10 -15.56
C PHE A 27 -1.00 -12.39 -14.08
N LYS A 28 -0.41 -13.54 -13.78
CA LYS A 28 0.15 -13.81 -12.45
C LYS A 28 1.62 -14.03 -12.64
N ASP A 29 2.41 -12.97 -12.43
CA ASP A 29 3.84 -13.11 -12.18
C ASP A 29 4.00 -13.85 -10.84
N SER A 30 3.77 -15.16 -10.87
CA SER A 30 3.48 -16.00 -9.70
C SER A 30 4.71 -16.26 -8.84
N LYS A 31 5.85 -15.66 -9.21
CA LYS A 31 7.14 -15.78 -8.54
C LYS A 31 7.90 -14.46 -8.68
N PRO A 32 7.43 -13.36 -8.05
CA PRO A 32 8.26 -12.16 -7.97
C PRO A 32 9.63 -12.57 -7.41
N PRO A 33 10.73 -12.08 -8.01
CA PRO A 33 12.06 -12.47 -7.59
C PRO A 33 12.19 -12.13 -6.10
N LYS A 34 12.52 -13.15 -5.29
CA LYS A 34 12.74 -13.02 -3.85
C LYS A 34 14.07 -12.30 -3.61
N ILE A 35 14.18 -11.06 -4.08
CA ILE A 35 15.33 -10.20 -3.81
C ILE A 35 15.21 -9.80 -2.34
N LYS A 36 15.80 -10.63 -1.47
CA LYS A 36 16.02 -10.30 -0.06
C LYS A 36 17.17 -9.32 0.00
N ASP A 37 16.93 -8.07 -0.44
CA ASP A 37 17.89 -7.01 -0.18
C ASP A 37 17.83 -6.68 1.32
N ASN A 38 18.58 -7.48 2.08
CA ASN A 38 18.65 -7.40 3.53
C ASN A 38 19.13 -6.01 3.99
N THR A 39 19.82 -5.25 3.14
CA THR A 39 20.28 -3.90 3.46
C THR A 39 19.12 -2.90 3.45
N LEU A 40 18.29 -2.93 2.40
CA LEU A 40 17.09 -2.10 2.29
C LEU A 40 16.03 -2.46 3.34
N ILE A 41 15.90 -3.74 3.68
CA ILE A 41 14.97 -4.17 4.74
C ILE A 41 15.43 -3.62 6.09
N LYS A 42 16.70 -3.81 6.46
CA LYS A 42 17.26 -3.31 7.72
C LYS A 42 17.21 -1.78 7.82
N SER A 43 17.44 -1.06 6.72
CA SER A 43 17.39 0.42 6.73
C SER A 43 15.96 0.92 6.97
N LYS A 44 14.95 0.31 6.34
CA LYS A 44 13.53 0.61 6.57
C LYS A 44 13.09 0.26 7.99
N GLU A 45 13.55 -0.87 8.54
CA GLU A 45 13.28 -1.25 9.93
C GLU A 45 13.89 -0.24 10.93
N ALA A 46 15.13 0.19 10.70
CA ALA A 46 15.78 1.19 11.54
C ALA A 46 15.05 2.54 11.51
N GLN A 47 14.58 2.97 10.33
CA GLN A 47 13.75 4.17 10.20
C GLN A 47 12.41 4.03 10.94
N LYS A 48 11.72 2.89 10.78
CA LYS A 48 10.46 2.62 11.49
C LYS A 48 10.63 2.65 13.01
N LYS A 49 11.68 2.01 13.55
CA LYS A 49 11.99 2.03 14.98
C LYS A 49 12.20 3.45 15.51
N LYS A 50 13.03 4.25 14.83
CA LYS A 50 13.26 5.66 15.20
C LYS A 50 11.96 6.48 15.24
N THR A 51 11.07 6.30 14.27
CA THR A 51 9.77 6.99 14.25
C THR A 51 8.84 6.50 15.37
N GLN A 52 8.81 5.21 15.66
CA GLN A 52 8.04 4.65 16.76
C GLN A 52 8.54 5.16 18.12
N ASP A 53 9.84 5.27 18.32
CA ASP A 53 10.40 5.74 19.59
C ASP A 53 10.08 7.22 19.82
N LYS A 54 10.17 8.06 18.77
CA LYS A 54 9.75 9.46 18.83
C LYS A 54 8.27 9.62 19.17
N THR A 55 7.41 8.84 18.51
CA THR A 55 5.96 8.91 18.77
C THR A 55 5.59 8.43 20.17
N LYS A 56 6.27 7.40 20.69
CA LYS A 56 6.14 6.96 22.09
C LYS A 56 6.54 8.07 23.06
N ALA A 57 7.70 8.70 22.86
CA ALA A 57 8.17 9.79 23.71
C ALA A 57 7.17 10.97 23.73
N LEU A 58 6.68 11.38 22.56
CA LEU A 58 5.66 12.43 22.45
C LEU A 58 4.35 12.05 23.15
N ARG A 59 3.91 10.79 23.06
CA ARG A 59 2.72 10.30 23.76
C ARG A 59 2.88 10.37 25.28
N VAL A 60 4.05 9.98 25.79
CA VAL A 60 4.36 10.07 27.23
C VAL A 60 4.33 11.52 27.70
N LEU A 61 4.99 12.43 26.96
CA LEU A 61 4.98 13.87 27.29
C LEU A 61 3.57 14.45 27.27
N ARG A 62 2.74 14.07 26.29
CA ARG A 62 1.35 14.50 26.21
C ARG A 62 0.55 14.01 27.42
N GLN A 63 0.68 12.75 27.79
CA GLN A 63 -0.01 12.18 28.95
C GLN A 63 0.44 12.84 30.27
N ALA A 64 1.74 13.16 30.40
CA ALA A 64 2.25 13.90 31.55
C ALA A 64 1.62 15.31 31.61
N ALA A 65 1.60 16.03 30.49
CA ALA A 65 0.98 17.35 30.40
C ALA A 65 -0.54 17.33 30.65
N GLU A 66 -1.25 16.29 30.21
CA GLU A 66 -2.67 16.10 30.51
C GLU A 66 -2.91 15.92 32.02
N LYS A 67 -2.10 15.10 32.70
CA LYS A 67 -2.17 14.94 34.16
C LYS A 67 -1.84 16.22 34.92
N GLU A 68 -0.84 16.98 34.47
CA GLU A 68 -0.52 18.28 35.08
C GLU A 68 -1.66 19.30 34.94
N ARG A 69 -2.41 19.25 33.84
CA ARG A 69 -3.60 20.09 33.65
C ARG A 69 -4.77 19.66 34.53
N GLU A 70 -4.95 18.36 34.76
CA GLU A 70 -6.00 17.84 35.64
C GLU A 70 -5.70 18.12 37.13
N ASN A 71 -4.43 18.15 37.51
CA ASN A 71 -3.99 18.44 38.88
C ASN A 71 -3.93 19.95 39.21
N LYS A 72 -4.25 20.83 38.26
CA LYS A 72 -4.20 22.30 38.41
C LYS A 72 -5.60 22.88 38.43
#